data_AF-A0A0B8T3U4-F1
#
_entry.id   AF-A0A0B8T3U4-F1
#
_cell.length_a   1.000
_cell.length_b   1.000
_cell.length_c   1.000
_cell.angle_alpha   90.00
_cell.angle_beta   90.00
_cell.angle_gamma   90.00
#
_symmetry.space_group_name_H-M   'P 1'
#
loop_
_entity.id
_entity.type
_entity.pdbx_description
1 polymer ?
#
loop_
_entity_poly.entity_id
_entity_poly.type
_entity_poly.pdbx_seq_one_letter_code
_entity_poly.pdbx_strand_id
1 'polypeptide(L)' 'MYTSGLLFIGTQEIIIIVVLVLLLFGGKKIPELMRGLGRGVKEFKDGQREEDTANKNSTTNTTNTTNTNNTQNP' A
#
# COMPACT_ATOMS: atom_id res chain seq x y z
N MET A 1 23.81 28.21 -25.12
CA MET A 1 22.40 28.05 -25.54
C MET A 1 22.05 26.56 -25.68
N TYR A 2 22.16 25.77 -24.59
CA TYR A 2 21.67 24.38 -24.48
C TYR A 2 21.19 24.04 -23.05
N THR A 3 21.27 25.01 -22.11
CA THR A 3 21.08 24.78 -20.67
C THR A 3 19.61 24.60 -20.28
N SER A 4 18.67 25.05 -21.11
CA SER A 4 17.23 24.89 -20.86
C SER A 4 16.75 23.44 -21.00
N GLY A 5 17.53 22.54 -21.61
CA GLY A 5 17.14 21.12 -21.77
C GLY A 5 17.27 20.27 -20.51
N LEU A 6 18.16 20.62 -19.58
CA LEU A 6 18.58 19.70 -18.51
C LEU A 6 17.50 19.41 -17.45
N LEU A 7 16.62 20.37 -17.15
CA LEU A 7 15.52 20.18 -16.20
C LEU A 7 14.31 19.46 -16.82
N PHE A 8 14.13 19.55 -18.13
CA PHE A 8 13.05 18.84 -18.83
C PHE A 8 13.45 17.42 -19.23
N ILE A 9 14.75 17.11 -19.33
CA ILE A 9 15.27 15.77 -19.66
C ILE A 9 14.63 14.68 -18.77
N GLY A 10 14.59 14.87 -17.44
CA GLY A 10 14.07 13.84 -16.53
C GLY A 10 12.59 13.51 -16.74
N THR A 11 11.72 14.52 -16.72
CA THR A 11 10.26 14.30 -16.83
C THR A 11 9.85 13.92 -18.26
N GLN A 12 10.47 14.54 -19.28
CA GLN A 12 10.17 14.29 -20.68
C GLN A 12 10.58 12.87 -21.09
N GLU A 13 11.77 12.40 -20.69
CA GLU A 13 12.23 11.03 -20.97
C GLU A 13 11.32 10.00 -20.28
N ILE A 14 10.95 10.24 -19.01
CA ILE A 14 10.01 9.37 -18.30
C ILE A 14 8.67 9.30 -19.04
N ILE A 15 8.12 10.42 -19.50
CA ILE A 15 6.87 10.44 -20.28
C ILE A 15 7.01 9.62 -21.56
N ILE A 16 8.11 9.77 -22.30
CA ILE A 16 8.36 9.02 -23.53
C ILE A 16 8.43 7.50 -23.26
N ILE A 17 9.14 7.09 -22.20
CA ILE A 17 9.23 5.69 -21.79
C ILE A 17 7.85 5.16 -21.40
N VAL A 18 7.09 5.91 -20.60
CA VAL A 18 5.73 5.53 -20.20
C VAL A 18 4.83 5.37 -21.43
N VAL A 19 4.91 6.26 -22.40
CA VAL A 19 4.13 6.17 -23.64
C VAL A 19 4.51 4.92 -24.45
N LEU A 20 5.81 4.61 -24.60
CA LEU A 20 6.26 3.39 -25.28
C LEU A 20 5.78 2.12 -24.57
N VAL A 21 5.89 2.08 -23.24
CA VAL A 21 5.40 0.96 -22.43
C VAL A 21 3.87 0.85 -22.56
N LEU A 22 3.13 1.96 -22.58
CA LEU A 22 1.69 1.97 -22.79
C LEU A 22 1.30 1.51 -24.20
N LEU A 23 2.11 1.77 -25.23
CA LEU A 23 1.91 1.25 -26.59
C LEU A 23 2.16 -0.26 -26.67
N LEU A 24 3.22 -0.75 -26.02
CA LEU A 24 3.60 -2.17 -26.02
C LEU A 24 2.63 -3.03 -25.19
N PHE A 25 2.28 -2.57 -23.99
CA PHE A 25 1.47 -3.33 -23.03
C PHE A 25 0.00 -2.90 -23.01
N GLY A 26 -0.34 -1.73 -23.54
CA GLY A 26 -1.68 -1.16 -23.46
C GLY A 26 -1.98 -0.50 -22.10
N GLY A 27 -2.85 0.50 -22.09
CA GLY A 27 -3.25 1.23 -20.87
C GLY A 27 -3.93 0.39 -19.79
N LYS A 28 -4.40 -0.82 -20.12
CA LYS A 28 -5.09 -1.71 -19.17
C LYS A 28 -4.13 -2.63 -18.39
N LYS A 29 -2.94 -2.93 -18.92
CA LYS A 29 -2.01 -3.89 -18.29
C LYS A 29 -1.23 -3.29 -17.13
N ILE A 30 -0.86 -2.00 -17.18
CA ILE A 30 -0.17 -1.32 -16.08
C ILE A 30 -1.02 -1.31 -14.78
N PRO A 31 -2.31 -0.89 -14.80
CA PRO A 31 -3.16 -0.95 -13.62
C PRO A 31 -3.41 -2.38 -13.11
N GLU A 32 -3.51 -3.36 -14.01
CA GLU A 32 -3.72 -4.77 -13.68
C GLU A 32 -2.51 -5.35 -12.92
N LEU A 33 -1.30 -5.08 -13.41
CA LEU A 33 -0.04 -5.46 -12.75
C LEU A 33 0.14 -4.74 -11.41
N MET A 34 -0.14 -3.44 -11.35
CA MET A 34 -0.07 -2.66 -10.11
C MET A 34 -1.03 -3.18 -9.04
N ARG A 35 -2.26 -3.58 -9.43
CA ARG A 35 -3.23 -4.19 -8.50
C ARG A 35 -2.74 -5.52 -7.97
N GLY A 36 -2.16 -6.37 -8.82
CA GLY A 36 -1.57 -7.64 -8.40
C GLY A 36 -0.40 -7.44 -7.43
N LEU A 37 0.54 -6.57 -7.79
CA LEU A 37 1.70 -6.24 -6.95
C LEU A 37 1.26 -5.63 -5.61
N GLY A 38 0.31 -4.69 -5.63
CA GLY A 38 -0.19 -4.03 -4.43
C GLY A 38 -0.86 -4.99 -3.45
N ARG A 39 -1.59 -6.00 -3.95
CA ARG A 39 -2.16 -7.07 -3.12
C ARG A 39 -1.06 -7.95 -2.50
N GLY A 40 -0.08 -8.37 -3.30
CA GLY A 40 1.06 -9.15 -2.78
C GLY A 40 1.87 -8.39 -1.73
N VAL A 41 2.14 -7.09 -1.94
CA VAL A 41 2.83 -6.25 -0.95
C VAL A 41 1.99 -6.06 0.33
N LYS A 42 0.66 -5.95 0.21
CA LYS A 42 -0.25 -5.85 1.36
C LYS A 42 -0.23 -7.15 2.17
N GLU A 43 -0.42 -8.30 1.52
CA GLU A 43 -0.38 -9.61 2.18
C GLU A 43 0.99 -9.88 2.83
N PHE A 44 2.07 -9.50 2.16
CA PHE A 44 3.43 -9.59 2.71
C PHE A 44 3.65 -8.70 3.94
N LYS A 45 3.03 -7.51 3.98
CA LYS A 45 3.07 -6.62 5.13
C LYS A 45 2.24 -7.17 6.30
N ASP A 46 1.06 -7.70 6.00
CA ASP A 46 0.14 -8.23 7.00
C ASP A 46 0.75 -9.49 7.66
N GLY A 47 1.33 -10.41 6.88
CA GLY A 47 2.04 -11.58 7.42
C GLY A 47 3.26 -11.23 8.28
N GLN A 48 4.09 -10.25 7.87
CA GLN A 48 5.20 -9.79 8.72
C GLN A 48 4.72 -9.19 10.04
N ARG A 49 3.61 -8.44 10.04
CA ARG A 49 3.03 -7.88 11.27
C ARG A 49 2.50 -8.95 12.21
N GLU A 50 1.95 -10.03 11.66
CA GLU A 50 1.48 -11.18 12.43
C GLU A 50 2.65 -11.91 13.10
N GLU A 51 3.79 -12.05 12.43
CA GLU A 51 5.02 -12.62 13.03
C GLU A 51 5.58 -11.71 14.15
N ASP A 52 5.61 -10.39 13.92
CA ASP A 52 6.06 -9.41 14.93
C ASP A 52 5.11 -9.33 16.15
N THR A 53 3.81 -9.49 15.93
CA THR A 53 2.79 -9.47 17.00
C THR A 53 2.60 -10.82 17.68
N ALA A 54 2.89 -11.94 17.03
CA ALA A 54 2.94 -13.26 17.66
C ALA A 54 4.04 -13.34 18.75
N ASN A 55 5.12 -12.58 18.61
CA ASN A 55 6.13 -12.41 19.66
C ASN A 55 5.66 -11.47 20.80
N LYS A 56 4.64 -10.63 20.56
CA LYS A 56 4.16 -9.63 21.52
C LYS A 56 2.89 -10.04 22.30
N ASN A 57 2.19 -11.09 21.88
CA ASN A 57 0.87 -11.46 22.41
C ASN A 57 0.85 -12.74 23.28
N SER A 58 1.96 -13.11 23.93
CA SER A 58 1.91 -14.05 25.07
C SER A 58 1.41 -13.38 26.38
N THR A 59 1.19 -12.07 26.40
CA THR A 59 0.58 -11.38 27.54
C THR A 59 -0.41 -10.35 27.02
N THR A 60 -1.71 -10.66 27.12
CA THR A 60 -2.89 -9.78 27.18
C THR A 60 -4.02 -10.30 26.31
N ASN A 61 -4.68 -11.37 26.78
CA ASN A 61 -6.09 -11.64 26.51
C ASN A 61 -6.76 -11.98 27.85
N THR A 62 -6.81 -10.99 28.75
CA THR A 62 -7.76 -10.93 29.87
C THR A 62 -8.33 -9.52 29.90
N THR A 63 -9.32 -9.23 29.08
CA THR A 63 -10.33 -8.20 29.39
C THR A 63 -11.67 -8.69 28.84
N ASN A 64 -12.43 -9.25 29.77
CA ASN A 64 -13.80 -9.71 29.58
C ASN A 64 -14.72 -8.53 29.20
N THR A 65 -15.57 -8.78 28.20
CA THR A 65 -16.99 -8.42 28.13
C THR A 65 -17.47 -7.24 29.00
N THR A 66 -17.62 -6.08 28.37
CA THR A 66 -18.40 -4.95 28.91
C THR A 66 -19.88 -5.35 28.97
N ASN A 67 -20.36 -5.66 30.16
CA ASN A 67 -21.77 -5.79 30.48
C ASN A 67 -22.24 -4.58 31.32
N THR A 68 -23.55 -4.36 31.35
CA THR A 68 -24.34 -3.44 32.22
C THR A 68 -24.39 -1.95 31.90
N ASN A 69 -25.18 -1.60 30.87
CA ASN A 69 -26.04 -0.41 30.95
C ASN A 69 -27.35 -0.83 31.64
N ASN A 70 -27.55 -0.47 32.91
CA ASN A 70 -28.88 -0.40 33.51
C ASN A 70 -28.97 0.67 34.62
N THR A 71 -29.78 1.68 34.34
CA THR A 71 -30.60 2.51 35.23
C THR A 71 -29.93 3.28 36.37
N GLN A 72 -29.69 4.55 36.02
CA GLN A 72 -29.82 5.74 36.84
C GLN A 72 -31.13 5.77 37.65
N ASN A 73 -31.03 5.85 38.98
CA ASN A 73 -31.99 6.58 39.82
C ASN A 73 -31.33 7.01 41.13
N PRO A 74 -31.51 8.28 41.59
CA PRO A 74 -31.08 8.70 42.93
C PRO A 74 -31.88 8.03 44.05
#